data_AF-A0AA95MJF4-F1
#
_entry.id   AF-A0AA95MJF4-F1
#
_cell.length_a   1.000
_cell.length_b   1.000
_cell.length_c   1.000
_cell.angle_alpha   90.00
_cell.angle_beta   90.00
_cell.angle_gamma   90.00
#
_symmetry.space_group_name_H-M   'P 1'
#
loop_
_entity.id
_entity.type
_entity.pdbx_description
1 polymer ?
#
loop_
_entity_poly.entity_id
_entity_poly.type
_entity_poly.pdbx_seq_one_letter_code
_entity_poly.pdbx_strand_id
1 'polypeptide(L)'
;MNELITDIYEITINMHRALNVENFAEFDQLLNNRNSIMIRIDRFRSENPNYQYTAKDKQLLEEARCLDQRLTFLLRENIAETQNSLNQIKQNKQVSQKYRPYLKQTDGVYLDSKK
;
A
#
# COMPACT_ATOMS: atom_id res chain seq x y z
N MET A 1 13.62 9.31 24.36
CA MET A 1 12.93 10.10 23.30
C MET A 1 13.76 10.20 22.03
N ASN A 2 15.01 10.67 22.07
CA ASN A 2 15.85 10.79 20.88
C ASN A 2 16.02 9.47 20.12
N GLU A 3 16.18 8.35 20.83
CA GLU A 3 16.20 7.00 20.23
C GLU A 3 14.88 6.69 19.53
N LEU A 4 13.73 6.87 20.20
CA LEU A 4 12.39 6.64 19.61
C LEU A 4 12.15 7.47 18.34
N ILE A 5 12.65 8.70 18.29
CA ILE A 5 12.53 9.57 17.11
C ILE A 5 13.44 9.09 15.98
N THR A 6 14.66 8.66 16.31
CA THR A 6 15.58 8.07 15.34
C THR A 6 14.99 6.77 14.77
N ASP A 7 14.43 5.92 15.61
CA ASP A 7 13.79 4.67 15.19
C ASP A 7 12.59 4.93 14.27
N ILE A 8 11.77 5.95 14.54
CA ILE A 8 10.69 6.35 13.63
C ILE A 8 11.25 6.77 12.28
N TYR A 9 12.28 7.59 12.28
CA TYR A 9 12.87 8.09 11.07
C TYR A 9 13.42 6.94 10.21
N GLU A 10 14.17 6.03 10.82
CA GLU A 10 14.69 4.83 10.15
C GLU A 10 13.59 3.92 9.61
N ILE A 11 12.55 3.66 10.41
CA ILE A 11 11.39 2.89 9.93
C ILE A 11 10.71 3.59 8.76
N THR A 12 10.57 4.92 8.80
CA THR A 12 9.93 5.68 7.72
C THR A 12 10.74 5.60 6.42
N ILE A 13 12.08 5.65 6.52
CA ILE A 13 12.97 5.41 5.37
C ILE A 13 12.78 3.98 4.83
N ASN A 14 12.77 2.98 5.71
CA ASN A 14 12.64 1.58 5.29
C ASN A 14 11.26 1.30 4.69
N MET A 15 10.19 1.91 5.21
CA MET A 15 8.86 1.87 4.61
C MET A 15 8.85 2.45 3.20
N HIS A 16 9.53 3.59 3.01
CA HIS A 16 9.70 4.19 1.69
C HIS A 16 10.48 3.28 0.73
N ARG A 17 11.54 2.63 1.20
CA ARG A 17 12.29 1.66 0.37
C ARG A 17 11.42 0.45 0.02
N ALA A 18 10.75 -0.16 0.99
CA ALA A 18 9.90 -1.33 0.81
C ALA A 18 8.79 -1.08 -0.23
N LEU A 19 8.16 0.10 -0.20
CA LEU A 19 7.16 0.46 -1.20
C LEU A 19 7.74 0.67 -2.61
N ASN A 20 8.93 1.26 -2.74
CA ASN A 20 9.56 1.44 -4.05
C ASN A 20 10.02 0.13 -4.71
N VAL A 21 10.30 -0.91 -3.91
CA VAL A 21 10.64 -2.25 -4.41
C VAL A 21 9.42 -3.19 -4.42
N GLU A 22 8.21 -2.66 -4.22
CA GLU A 22 6.95 -3.41 -4.17
C GLU A 22 6.93 -4.55 -3.12
N ASN A 23 7.75 -4.47 -2.08
CA ASN A 23 7.78 -5.44 -0.98
C ASN A 23 6.69 -5.11 0.07
N PHE A 24 5.44 -5.38 -0.29
CA PHE A 24 4.29 -5.05 0.55
C PHE A 24 4.26 -5.83 1.89
N ALA A 25 4.85 -7.03 1.94
CA ALA A 25 4.93 -7.83 3.16
C ALA A 25 5.86 -7.18 4.20
N GLU A 26 7.03 -6.72 3.77
CA GLU A 26 7.94 -5.97 4.63
C GLU A 26 7.33 -4.63 5.05
N PHE A 27 6.66 -3.94 4.13
CA PHE A 27 5.98 -2.69 4.44
C PHE A 27 4.93 -2.84 5.55
N ASP A 28 4.13 -3.92 5.53
CA ASP A 28 3.13 -4.20 6.58
C ASP A 28 3.79 -4.47 7.95
N GLN A 29 4.89 -5.23 7.96
CA GLN A 29 5.67 -5.45 9.19
C GLN A 29 6.23 -4.13 9.75
N LEU A 30 6.78 -3.28 8.89
CA LEU A 30 7.32 -1.97 9.27
C LEU A 30 6.23 -1.04 9.80
N LEU A 31 5.03 -1.05 9.23
CA LEU A 31 3.86 -0.31 9.73
C LEU A 31 3.49 -0.73 11.16
N ASN A 32 3.41 -2.04 11.41
CA ASN A 32 3.11 -2.57 12.73
C ASN A 32 4.19 -2.19 13.75
N ASN A 33 5.46 -2.29 13.36
CA ASN A 33 6.58 -1.85 14.19
C ASN A 33 6.49 -0.35 14.49
N ARG A 34 6.22 0.49 13.48
CA ARG A 34 6.05 1.94 13.67
C ARG A 34 4.94 2.25 14.67
N ASN A 35 3.80 1.58 14.56
CA ASN A 35 2.68 1.76 15.47
C ASN A 35 3.08 1.44 16.93
N SER A 36 3.86 0.37 17.13
CA SER A 36 4.37 0.03 18.46
C SER A 36 5.28 1.11 19.05
N ILE A 37 6.07 1.80 18.21
CA ILE A 37 6.93 2.91 18.64
C ILE A 37 6.10 4.16 18.95
N MET A 38 5.07 4.45 18.15
CA MET A 38 4.16 5.56 18.42
C MET A 38 3.47 5.42 19.78
N ILE A 39 3.02 4.21 20.13
CA ILE A 39 2.45 3.92 21.46
C ILE A 39 3.47 4.18 22.58
N ARG A 40 4.75 3.84 22.37
CA ARG A 40 5.82 4.13 23.35
C ARG A 40 6.08 5.62 23.49
N ILE A 41 6.00 6.37 22.39
CA ILE A 41 6.13 7.83 22.39
C ILE A 41 4.97 8.49 23.14
N ASP A 42 3.74 8.04 22.90
CA ASP A 42 2.57 8.57 23.59
C ASP A 42 2.69 8.34 25.10
N ARG A 43 3.14 7.16 25.51
CA ARG A 43 3.46 6.86 26.91
C ARG A 43 4.58 7.76 27.45
N PHE A 44 5.67 7.91 26.72
CA PHE A 44 6.78 8.77 27.15
C PHE A 44 6.32 10.22 27.35
N ARG A 45 5.48 10.74 26.44
CA ARG A 45 4.94 12.10 26.51
C ARG A 45 3.97 12.31 27.65
N SER A 46 3.17 11.30 28.01
CA SER A 46 2.29 11.38 29.18
C SER A 46 3.07 11.36 30.49
N GLU A 47 4.16 10.59 30.55
CA GLU A 47 5.07 10.52 31.70
C GLU A 47 5.95 11.78 31.83
N ASN A 48 6.25 12.45 30.71
CA ASN A 48 7.15 13.61 30.64
C ASN A 48 6.50 14.80 29.94
N PRO A 49 5.47 15.45 30.55
CA PRO A 49 4.70 16.51 29.90
C PRO A 49 5.52 17.77 29.59
N ASN A 50 6.63 17.99 30.30
CA ASN A 50 7.52 19.14 30.11
C ASN A 50 8.69 18.85 29.14
N TYR A 51 8.74 17.66 28.54
CA TYR A 51 9.81 17.33 27.60
C TYR A 51 9.77 18.26 26.38
N GLN A 52 10.93 18.83 26.05
CA GLN A 52 11.11 19.65 24.86
C GLN A 52 11.97 18.93 23.84
N TYR A 53 11.48 18.84 22.61
CA TYR A 53 12.24 18.30 21.49
C TYR A 53 13.48 19.13 21.20
N THR A 54 14.60 18.44 20.98
CA THR A 54 15.82 19.08 20.52
C THR A 54 15.67 19.56 19.06
N ALA A 55 16.57 20.42 18.60
CA ALA A 55 16.57 20.86 17.19
C ALA A 55 16.72 19.67 16.22
N LYS A 56 17.56 18.69 16.58
CA LYS A 56 17.76 17.47 15.81
C LYS A 56 16.48 16.62 15.73
N ASP A 57 15.80 16.47 16.85
CA ASP A 57 14.54 15.70 16.90
C ASP A 57 13.49 16.32 15.98
N LYS A 58 13.34 17.65 16.02
CA LYS A 58 12.41 18.37 15.14
C LYS A 58 12.76 18.17 13.67
N GLN A 59 14.05 18.22 13.33
CA GLN A 59 14.50 17.98 11.97
C GLN A 59 14.15 16.56 11.49
N LEU A 60 14.47 15.53 12.28
CA LEU A 60 14.16 14.14 11.92
C LEU A 60 12.66 13.89 11.76
N LEU A 61 11.84 14.47 12.64
CA LEU A 61 10.38 14.36 12.55
C LEU A 61 9.83 15.07 11.31
N GLU A 62 10.40 16.22 10.93
CA GLU A 62 10.02 16.94 9.72
C GLU A 62 10.39 16.16 8.45
N GLU A 63 11.59 15.57 8.42
CA GLU A 63 12.02 14.72 7.32
C GLU A 63 11.14 13.45 7.20
N ALA A 64 10.84 12.79 8.33
CA ALA A 64 9.92 11.66 8.37
C ALA A 64 8.52 12.05 7.85
N ARG A 65 8.00 13.22 8.25
CA ARG A 65 6.72 13.74 7.76
C ARG A 65 6.73 13.95 6.25
N CYS A 66 7.82 14.48 5.69
CA CYS A 66 7.96 14.65 4.24
C CYS A 66 7.94 13.29 3.50
N LEU A 67 8.59 12.26 4.06
CA LEU A 67 8.55 10.91 3.51
C LEU A 67 7.14 10.31 3.59
N ASP A 68 6.43 10.47 4.71
CA ASP A 68 5.05 9.99 4.86
C ASP A 68 4.09 10.60 3.84
N GLN A 69 4.24 11.88 3.53
CA GLN A 69 3.43 12.55 2.51
C GLN A 69 3.66 11.92 1.13
N ARG A 70 4.92 11.61 0.79
CA ARG A 70 5.27 10.91 -0.46
C ARG A 70 4.71 9.50 -0.48
N LEU A 71 4.83 8.76 0.62
CA LEU A 71 4.26 7.41 0.74
C LEU A 71 2.74 7.41 0.57
N THR A 72 2.07 8.38 1.17
CA THR A 72 0.62 8.55 1.05
C THR A 72 0.20 8.76 -0.40
N PHE A 73 0.98 9.55 -1.15
CA PHE A 73 0.74 9.77 -2.57
C PHE A 73 0.90 8.48 -3.37
N LEU A 74 2.04 7.78 -3.21
CA LEU A 74 2.30 6.50 -3.89
C LEU A 74 1.24 5.44 -3.60
N LEU A 75 0.82 5.31 -2.34
CA LEU A 75 -0.22 4.36 -1.95
C LEU A 75 -1.57 4.68 -2.61
N ARG A 76 -1.92 5.96 -2.76
CA ARG A 76 -3.15 6.37 -3.45
C ARG A 76 -3.11 6.02 -4.93
N GLU A 77 -1.97 6.23 -5.59
CA GLU A 77 -1.77 5.83 -6.98
C GLU A 77 -1.91 4.31 -7.13
N ASN A 78 -1.20 3.54 -6.30
CA ASN A 78 -1.26 2.07 -6.33
C ASN A 78 -2.68 1.53 -6.10
N ILE A 79 -3.45 2.14 -5.18
CA ILE A 79 -4.85 1.76 -4.95
C ILE A 79 -5.71 2.05 -6.19
N ALA A 80 -5.53 3.22 -6.82
CA ALA A 80 -6.27 3.58 -8.01
C ALA A 80 -5.95 2.64 -9.19
N GLU A 81 -4.68 2.31 -9.40
CA GLU A 81 -4.25 1.35 -10.42
C GLU A 81 -4.80 -0.06 -10.16
N THR A 82 -4.73 -0.52 -8.91
CA THR A 82 -5.27 -1.82 -8.50
C THR A 82 -6.78 -1.88 -8.77
N GLN A 83 -7.52 -0.81 -8.45
CA GLN A 83 -8.95 -0.74 -8.68
C GLN A 83 -9.29 -0.77 -10.18
N ASN A 84 -8.51 -0.08 -11.01
CA ASN A 84 -8.67 -0.11 -12.47
C ASN A 84 -8.42 -1.52 -13.02
N SER A 85 -7.34 -2.18 -12.59
CA SER A 85 -7.02 -3.56 -12.96
C SER A 85 -8.12 -4.54 -12.55
N LEU A 86 -8.65 -4.43 -11.33
CA LEU A 86 -9.78 -5.25 -10.87
C LEU A 86 -11.04 -5.04 -11.72
N ASN A 87 -11.33 -3.80 -12.12
CA ASN A 87 -12.46 -3.50 -12.99
C ASN A 87 -12.29 -4.11 -14.39
N GLN A 88 -11.09 -4.04 -14.96
CA GLN A 88 -10.78 -4.69 -16.24
C GLN A 88 -10.93 -6.22 -16.15
N ILE A 89 -10.44 -6.84 -15.07
CA ILE A 89 -10.60 -8.29 -14.83
C ILE A 89 -12.09 -8.65 -14.75
N LYS A 90 -12.90 -7.86 -14.05
CA LYS A 90 -14.36 -8.06 -13.97
C LYS A 90 -15.03 -7.97 -15.34
N GLN A 91 -14.68 -6.96 -16.15
CA GLN A 91 -15.19 -6.81 -17.50
C GLN A 91 -14.79 -8.00 -18.39
N ASN A 92 -13.52 -8.41 -18.37
CA ASN A 92 -13.04 -9.58 -19.11
C ASN A 92 -13.75 -10.87 -18.69
N LYS A 93 -14.03 -11.03 -17.39
CA LYS A 93 -14.80 -12.16 -16.87
C LYS A 93 -16.25 -12.14 -17.36
N GLN A 94 -16.90 -10.98 -17.42
CA GLN A 94 -18.25 -10.83 -17.95
C GLN A 94 -18.31 -11.12 -19.45
N VAL A 95 -17.35 -10.58 -20.23
CA VAL A 95 -17.22 -10.83 -21.67
C VAL A 95 -17.00 -12.32 -21.92
N SER A 96 -16.04 -12.95 -21.27
CA SER A 96 -15.78 -14.39 -21.43
C SER A 96 -16.99 -15.25 -21.04
N GLN A 97 -17.76 -14.89 -20.01
CA GLN A 97 -19.02 -15.57 -19.69
C GLN A 97 -20.09 -15.39 -20.77
N LYS A 98 -20.20 -14.20 -21.37
CA LYS A 98 -21.14 -13.91 -22.48
C LYS A 98 -20.76 -14.67 -23.75
N TYR A 99 -19.47 -14.90 -24.01
CA TYR A 99 -18.98 -15.58 -25.20
C TYR A 99 -18.73 -17.10 -25.02
N ARG A 100 -18.73 -17.61 -23.79
CA ARG A 100 -18.68 -19.07 -23.49
C ARG A 100 -19.69 -19.93 -24.27
N PRO A 101 -20.93 -19.49 -24.53
CA PRO A 101 -21.89 -20.26 -25.35
C PRO A 101 -21.47 -20.39 -26.82
N TYR A 102 -20.82 -19.36 -27.37
CA TYR A 102 -20.40 -19.31 -28.78
C TYR A 102 -19.10 -20.08 -29.04
N LEU A 103 -18.25 -20.25 -28.02
CA LEU A 103 -17.04 -21.06 -28.08
C LEU A 103 -17.32 -22.56 -28.28
N LYS A 104 -18.53 -23.05 -27.94
CA LYS A 104 -18.96 -24.43 -28.24
C LYS A 104 -19.65 -24.55 -29.60
N GLN A 105 -19.99 -23.45 -30.27
CA GLN A 105 -20.67 -23.48 -31.56
C GLN A 105 -19.70 -23.61 -32.74
N THR A 106 -18.39 -23.37 -32.55
CA THR A 106 -17.39 -23.60 -33.60
C THR A 106 -17.11 -25.08 -33.87
N ASP A 107 -17.46 -25.98 -32.93
CA ASP A 107 -17.31 -27.44 -33.09
C ASP A 107 -18.65 -28.18 -33.38
N GLY A 108 -19.73 -27.45 -33.68
CA GLY A 108 -21.08 -28.04 -33.67
C GLY A 108 -21.94 -27.73 -34.88
N VAL A 109 -21.85 -28.59 -35.89
CA VAL A 109 -22.84 -28.87 -36.96
C VAL A 109 -23.11 -27.73 -37.96
N TYR A 110 -22.47 -27.82 -39.13
CA TYR A 110 -23.03 -27.28 -40.37
C TYR A 110 -24.33 -28.03 -40.68
N LEU A 111 -25.47 -27.39 -40.48
CA LEU A 111 -26.73 -27.85 -41.06
C LEU A 111 -26.66 -27.58 -42.58
N ASP A 112 -26.13 -28.53 -43.33
CA ASP A 112 -26.38 -28.65 -44.77
C ASP A 112 -27.88 -28.95 -44.92
N SER A 113 -28.71 -27.89 -44.97
CA SER A 113 -30.12 -28.02 -45.34
C SER A 113 -30.18 -28.33 -46.84
N LYS A 114 -29.90 -29.59 -47.19
CA LYS A 114 -30.16 -30.12 -48.52
C LYS A 114 -31.62 -30.55 -48.63
N LYS A 115 -32.28 -29.90 -49.60
CA LYS A 115 -33.55 -30.20 -50.26
C LYS A 115 -34.82 -29.75 -49.55
#